data_AF-A0ABD6GF84-F1
#
_entry.id   AF-A0ABD6GF84-F1
#
_cell.length_a   1.000
_cell.length_b   1.000
_cell.length_c   1.000
_cell.angle_alpha   90.00
_cell.angle_beta   90.00
_cell.angle_gamma   90.00
#
_symmetry.space_group_name_H-M   'P 1'
#
loop_
_entity.id
_entity.type
_entity.pdbx_description
1 polymer ?
#
loop_
_entity_poly.entity_id
_entity_poly.type
_entity_poly.pdbx_seq_one_letter_code
_entity_poly.pdbx_strand_id
1 'polypeptide(L)'
;MSTMTTARAYKLQSTTRCPCCGADRIMLDVDTARTWATVTYKCHASFTITNGEITVAGVCHAGTNLAAYLMNAETMGPRRGK
;
A
#
# COMPACT_ATOMS: atom_id res chain seq x y z
N MET A 1 5.91 21.15 -20.44
CA MET A 1 6.58 20.40 -19.35
C MET A 1 5.49 19.83 -18.46
N SER A 2 5.22 18.52 -18.55
CA SER A 2 4.35 17.83 -17.59
C SER A 2 5.14 17.70 -16.29
N THR A 3 4.86 18.61 -15.36
CA THR A 3 5.61 18.81 -14.12
C THR A 3 5.62 17.52 -13.29
N MET A 4 6.72 17.23 -12.61
CA MET A 4 7.02 16.03 -11.81
C MET A 4 5.90 15.57 -10.84
N THR A 5 4.94 16.45 -10.55
CA THR A 5 3.74 16.22 -9.75
C THR A 5 2.67 15.37 -10.48
N THR A 6 2.51 15.51 -11.79
CA THR A 6 1.56 14.68 -12.56
C THR A 6 2.02 13.21 -12.63
N ALA A 7 3.33 12.96 -12.66
CA ALA A 7 3.91 11.61 -12.70
C ALA A 7 3.49 10.76 -11.49
N ARG A 8 3.37 11.38 -10.30
CA ARG A 8 2.94 10.70 -9.07
C ARG A 8 1.46 10.34 -9.10
N ALA A 9 0.61 11.22 -9.62
CA ALA A 9 -0.80 10.92 -9.83
C ALA A 9 -0.98 9.74 -10.81
N TYR A 10 -0.24 9.74 -11.93
CA TYR A 10 -0.20 8.60 -12.86
C TYR A 10 0.34 7.33 -12.21
N LYS A 11 1.32 7.44 -11.30
CA LYS A 11 1.82 6.28 -10.57
C LYS A 11 0.75 5.66 -9.67
N LEU A 12 0.00 6.47 -8.91
CA LEU A 12 -1.12 5.96 -8.12
C LEU A 12 -2.24 5.39 -9.01
N GLN A 13 -2.54 6.03 -10.12
CA GLN A 13 -3.53 5.56 -11.11
C GLN A 13 -3.15 4.21 -11.74
N SER A 14 -1.87 3.99 -12.05
CA SER A 14 -1.39 2.73 -12.66
C SER A 14 -1.17 1.61 -11.64
N THR A 15 -1.13 1.92 -10.34
CA THR A 15 -0.96 0.91 -9.30
C THR A 15 -2.32 0.27 -8.98
N THR A 16 -2.62 -0.85 -9.65
CA THR A 16 -3.91 -1.56 -9.55
C THR A 16 -3.99 -2.54 -8.39
N ARG A 17 -2.85 -2.92 -7.80
CA ARG A 17 -2.74 -3.83 -6.65
C ARG A 17 -1.88 -3.21 -5.56
N CYS A 18 -2.19 -3.51 -4.30
CA CYS A 18 -1.44 -3.04 -3.16
C CYS A 18 0.03 -3.45 -3.31
N PRO A 19 0.98 -2.51 -3.28
CA PRO A 19 2.40 -2.84 -3.46
C PRO A 19 2.97 -3.71 -2.34
N CYS A 20 2.29 -3.79 -1.19
CA CYS A 20 2.75 -4.56 -0.03
C CYS A 20 2.20 -6.00 0.01
N CYS A 21 0.93 -6.21 -0.36
CA CYS A 21 0.26 -7.52 -0.20
C CYS A 21 -0.46 -8.03 -1.45
N GLY A 22 -0.47 -7.27 -2.54
CA GLY A 22 -1.14 -7.65 -3.78
C GLY A 22 -2.67 -7.58 -3.75
N ALA A 23 -3.29 -7.07 -2.68
CA ALA A 23 -4.74 -6.86 -2.61
C ALA A 23 -5.22 -5.89 -3.69
N ASP A 24 -6.37 -6.18 -4.31
CA ASP A 24 -6.90 -5.35 -5.41
C ASP A 24 -7.25 -3.94 -4.95
N ARG A 25 -7.14 -2.98 -5.86
CA ARG A 25 -7.66 -1.62 -5.66
C ARG A 25 -9.18 -1.64 -5.59
N ILE A 26 -9.74 -0.93 -4.61
CA ILE A 26 -11.20 -0.75 -4.45
C ILE A 26 -11.67 0.67 -4.75
N MET A 27 -10.77 1.65 -4.62
CA MET A 27 -11.10 3.05 -4.87
C MET A 27 -9.90 3.77 -5.48
N LEU A 28 -10.19 4.61 -6.47
CA LEU A 28 -9.25 5.56 -7.06
C LEU A 28 -9.98 6.89 -7.23
N ASP A 29 -9.41 7.95 -6.67
CA ASP A 29 -9.76 9.33 -6.96
C ASP A 29 -8.52 10.02 -7.53
N VAL A 30 -8.65 10.67 -8.68
CA VAL A 30 -7.51 11.29 -9.38
C VAL A 30 -7.93 12.58 -10.08
N ASP A 31 -7.21 13.64 -9.78
CA ASP A 31 -7.28 14.92 -10.48
C ASP A 31 -5.87 15.32 -10.89
N THR A 32 -5.50 15.00 -12.13
CA THR A 32 -4.17 15.28 -12.67
C THR A 32 -3.93 16.77 -12.91
N ALA A 33 -4.99 17.57 -13.08
CA ALA A 33 -4.89 19.02 -13.21
C ALA A 33 -4.54 19.68 -11.87
N ARG A 34 -5.09 19.15 -10.76
CA ARG A 34 -4.77 19.57 -9.39
C ARG A 34 -3.61 18.81 -8.77
N THR A 35 -2.98 17.90 -9.51
CA THR A 35 -1.88 17.04 -9.03
C THR A 35 -2.25 16.21 -7.79
N TRP A 36 -3.51 15.83 -7.69
CA TRP A 36 -4.10 15.08 -6.60
C TRP A 36 -4.39 13.64 -7.03
N ALA A 37 -4.12 12.69 -6.16
CA ALA A 37 -4.58 11.32 -6.33
C ALA A 37 -4.66 10.64 -4.97
N THR A 38 -5.71 9.84 -4.76
CA THR A 38 -5.85 8.93 -3.62
C THR A 38 -6.25 7.56 -4.13
N VAL A 39 -5.60 6.51 -3.63
CA VAL A 39 -5.89 5.12 -3.95
C VAL A 39 -6.11 4.32 -2.67
N THR A 40 -7.11 3.44 -2.64
CA THR A 40 -7.38 2.52 -1.53
C THR A 40 -7.53 1.09 -2.04
N TYR A 41 -7.00 0.12 -1.30
CA TYR A 41 -7.00 -1.31 -1.63
C TYR A 41 -7.89 -2.12 -0.68
N LYS A 42 -8.26 -3.35 -1.07
CA LYS A 42 -9.06 -4.29 -0.25
C LYS A 42 -8.44 -4.58 1.12
N CYS A 43 -7.11 -4.47 1.27
CA CYS A 43 -6.41 -4.62 2.54
C CYS A 43 -6.45 -3.37 3.43
N HIS A 44 -7.25 -2.36 3.07
CA HIS A 44 -7.36 -1.04 3.72
C HIS A 44 -6.12 -0.15 3.65
N ALA A 45 -5.05 -0.60 2.99
CA ALA A 45 -3.94 0.26 2.65
C ALA A 45 -4.40 1.37 1.70
N SER A 46 -3.91 2.58 1.90
CA SER A 46 -4.18 3.71 1.02
C SER A 46 -2.99 4.65 0.91
N PHE A 47 -2.89 5.30 -0.24
CA PHE A 47 -1.83 6.25 -0.56
C PHE A 47 -2.46 7.50 -1.15
N THR A 48 -1.92 8.66 -0.82
CA THR A 48 -2.38 9.95 -1.32
C THR A 48 -1.19 10.81 -1.74
N ILE A 49 -1.44 12.00 -2.29
CA ILE A 49 -0.40 12.98 -2.60
C ILE A 49 -0.47 14.12 -1.58
N THR A 50 0.58 14.29 -0.78
CA THR A 50 0.73 15.40 0.16
C THR A 50 2.03 16.13 -0.14
N ASN A 51 2.00 17.46 -0.22
CA ASN A 51 3.18 18.29 -0.52
C ASN A 51 3.95 17.85 -1.79
N GLY A 52 3.22 17.34 -2.79
CA GLY A 52 3.81 16.87 -4.04
C GLY A 52 4.50 15.50 -3.96
N GLU A 53 4.36 14.77 -2.86
CA GLU A 53 4.91 13.41 -2.68
C GLU A 53 3.80 12.39 -2.44
N ILE A 54 4.07 11.12 -2.80
CA ILE A 54 3.17 10.02 -2.44
C ILE A 54 3.39 9.69 -0.98
N THR A 55 2.34 9.80 -0.17
CA THR A 55 2.35 9.52 1.27
C THR A 55 1.39 8.37 1.59
N VAL A 56 1.61 7.74 2.75
CA VAL A 56 0.74 6.68 3.26
C VAL A 56 -0.44 7.34 3.99
N ALA A 57 -1.67 7.00 3.58
CA ALA A 57 -2.90 7.41 4.26
C ALA A 57 -3.55 6.25 5.04
N GLY A 58 -3.19 5.00 4.71
CA GLY A 58 -3.69 3.79 5.36
C GLY A 58 -2.65 2.68 5.24
N VAL A 59 -2.43 1.93 6.33
CA VAL A 59 -1.31 1.00 6.45
C VAL A 59 -1.70 -0.39 5.95
N CYS A 60 -0.81 -1.03 5.19
CA CYS A 60 -0.91 -2.47 4.92
C CYS A 60 -0.27 -3.26 6.07
N HIS A 61 -1.03 -4.18 6.68
CA HIS A 61 -0.54 -4.98 7.81
C HIS A 61 0.28 -6.22 7.40
N ALA A 62 0.58 -6.44 6.12
CA ALA A 62 1.27 -7.67 5.68
C ALA A 62 2.62 -7.90 6.38
N GLY A 63 3.43 -6.85 6.54
CA GLY A 63 4.70 -6.95 7.25
C GLY A 63 4.52 -7.29 8.74
N THR A 64 3.57 -6.64 9.42
CA THR A 64 3.27 -6.91 10.83
C THR A 64 2.67 -8.30 11.04
N ASN A 65 1.82 -8.76 10.10
CA ASN A 65 1.27 -10.11 10.12
C ASN A 65 2.37 -11.16 9.92
N LEU A 66 3.34 -10.91 9.04
CA LEU A 66 4.51 -11.79 8.89
C LEU A 66 5.33 -11.83 10.18
N ALA A 67 5.61 -10.69 10.79
CA ALA A 67 6.32 -10.63 12.07
C ALA A 67 5.58 -11.41 13.16
N ALA A 68 4.26 -11.23 13.28
CA ALA A 68 3.43 -11.97 14.24
C ALA A 68 3.47 -13.49 13.99
N TYR A 69 3.39 -13.92 12.73
CA TYR A 69 3.53 -15.33 12.37
C TYR A 69 4.87 -15.91 12.82
N LEU A 70 5.99 -15.20 12.57
CA LEU A 70 7.33 -15.63 12.95
C LEU A 70 7.49 -15.70 14.47
N MET A 71 7.03 -14.67 15.21
CA MET A 71 7.04 -14.67 16.67
C MET A 71 6.24 -15.85 17.25
N ASN A 72 5.08 -16.16 16.67
CA ASN A 72 4.30 -17.33 17.07
C ASN A 72 5.02 -18.65 16.74
N ALA A 73 5.73 -18.73 15.62
CA ALA A 73 6.50 -19.91 15.27
C ALA A 73 7.65 -20.16 16.27
N GLU A 74 8.29 -19.10 16.76
CA GLU A 74 9.33 -19.17 17.80
C GLU A 74 8.78 -19.66 19.15
N THR A 75 7.58 -19.24 19.54
CA THR A 75 6.98 -19.65 20.83
C THR A 75 6.45 -21.09 20.83
N MET A 76 6.14 -21.65 19.66
CA MET A 76 5.65 -23.03 19.56
C MET A 76 6.74 -24.10 19.78
N GLY A 77 8.00 -23.70 19.96
CA GLY A 77 9.15 -24.60 20.12
C GLY A 77 9.42 -25.44 18.85
N PRO A 78 10.54 -26.18 18.78
CA PRO A 78 10.73 -27.14 17.71
C PRO A 78 9.58 -28.15 17.77
N ARG A 79 8.73 -28.19 16.74
CA ARG A 79 7.83 -29.32 16.50
C ARG A 79 8.72 -30.54 16.33
N ARG A 80 9.03 -31.22 17.43
CA ARG A 80 9.52 -32.60 17.41
C ARG A 80 8.39 -33.39 16.76
N GLY A 81 8.52 -33.61 15.45
CA GLY A 81 7.63 -34.50 14.72
C GLY A 81 7.53 -35.80 15.48
N LYS A 82 6.31 -36.18 15.84
CA LYS A 82 5.94 -37.57 15.99
C LYS A 82 5.61 -38.10 14.60
#